data_AF-A0A4S4BZR6-F1
#
_entry.id   AF-A0A4S4BZR6-F1
#
_cell.length_a   1.000
_cell.length_b   1.000
_cell.length_c   1.000
_cell.angle_alpha   90.00
_cell.angle_beta   90.00
_cell.angle_gamma   90.00
#
_symmetry.space_group_name_H-M   'P 1'
#
loop_
_entity.id
_entity.type
_entity.pdbx_description
1 polymer ?
#
loop_
_entity_poly.entity_id
_entity_poly.type
_entity_poly.pdbx_seq_one_letter_code
_entity_poly.pdbx_strand_id
1 'polypeptide(L)'
;MVLFKINNTDFVSRFSLDTVIMQDGWINYEGELERVSSVSLSSAISFLQCDSIKFSLRLNNEDVLIEKKDKECYFVLNVLLVESLYELFYGSTIEDELFEESYSKKIQELFLLWNEFSVKIKDKLIQYFEDHIIEFTQYTTRFERINRNKVNLELSSALLEFIENKKKFPSKLNEFSRIAIYGAGKLGVITYHLLKKQGINVVNFIDNFAKSKAIESTPIYTLDDFPVGNVDFIIVTPIYDFDKISSAIAERNSIETISLSDLVS
;
A
#
# COMPACT_ATOMS: atom_id res chain seq x y z
N MET A 1 8.33 -20.86 -2.31
CA MET A 1 9.12 -21.82 -1.50
C MET A 1 10.31 -21.15 -0.81
N VAL A 2 10.98 -20.16 -1.45
CA VAL A 2 12.05 -19.37 -0.83
C VAL A 2 11.54 -18.38 0.24
N LEU A 3 10.40 -17.71 0.02
CA LEU A 3 9.79 -16.85 1.07
C LEU A 3 9.53 -17.58 2.39
N PHE A 4 9.10 -18.85 2.33
CA PHE A 4 8.85 -19.65 3.52
C PHE A 4 10.13 -19.96 4.31
N LYS A 5 11.31 -19.96 3.67
CA LYS A 5 12.60 -20.12 4.34
C LYS A 5 13.09 -18.79 4.97
N ILE A 6 12.75 -17.65 4.38
CA ILE A 6 13.05 -16.30 4.92
C ILE A 6 12.10 -15.92 6.07
N ASN A 7 10.87 -16.45 6.07
CA ASN A 7 9.89 -16.31 7.16
C ASN A 7 10.26 -17.00 8.48
N ASN A 8 11.49 -17.52 8.62
CA ASN A 8 11.97 -17.96 9.92
C ASN A 8 12.30 -16.70 10.75
N THR A 9 11.61 -16.50 11.87
CA THR A 9 11.81 -15.36 12.78
C THR A 9 13.28 -15.20 13.22
N ASP A 10 14.02 -16.30 13.23
CA ASP A 10 15.46 -16.30 13.51
C ASP A 10 16.28 -15.62 12.42
N PHE A 11 15.85 -15.65 11.15
CA PHE A 11 16.58 -15.00 10.06
C PHE A 11 16.53 -13.47 10.20
N VAL A 12 15.33 -12.91 10.41
CA VAL A 12 15.17 -11.45 10.52
C VAL A 12 15.87 -10.89 11.75
N SER A 13 15.68 -11.54 12.90
CA SER A 13 16.33 -11.13 14.15
C SER A 13 17.86 -11.26 14.12
N ARG A 14 18.41 -12.08 13.21
CA ARG A 14 19.85 -12.24 12.99
C ARG A 14 20.37 -11.52 11.74
N PHE A 15 19.50 -10.90 10.95
CA PHE A 15 19.93 -10.13 9.80
C PHE A 15 20.51 -8.81 10.29
N SER A 16 21.83 -8.71 10.30
CA SER A 16 22.54 -7.47 10.59
C SER A 16 23.59 -7.23 9.52
N LEU A 17 23.98 -5.96 9.33
CA LEU A 17 25.09 -5.61 8.44
C LEU A 17 26.38 -6.36 8.78
N ASP A 18 26.56 -6.73 10.05
CA ASP A 18 27.70 -7.53 10.52
C ASP A 18 27.69 -8.97 9.98
N THR A 19 26.66 -9.39 9.25
CA THR A 19 26.54 -10.73 8.63
C THR A 19 26.48 -10.66 7.10
N VAL A 20 26.67 -9.46 6.55
CA VAL A 20 26.52 -9.18 5.12
C VAL A 20 27.85 -8.76 4.51
N ILE A 21 28.37 -9.56 3.57
CA ILE A 21 29.56 -9.22 2.79
C ILE A 21 29.13 -8.63 1.44
N MET A 22 29.54 -7.40 1.17
CA MET A 22 29.28 -6.71 -0.09
C MET A 22 30.53 -6.73 -0.97
N GLN A 23 30.48 -7.41 -2.13
CA GLN A 23 31.59 -7.45 -3.09
C GLN A 23 31.03 -7.44 -4.52
N ASP A 24 31.48 -6.51 -5.36
CA ASP A 24 31.20 -6.48 -6.82
C ASP A 24 29.71 -6.62 -7.22
N GLY A 25 28.79 -6.00 -6.48
CA GLY A 25 27.34 -6.07 -6.73
C GLY A 25 26.65 -7.33 -6.16
N TRP A 26 27.40 -8.16 -5.43
CA TRP A 26 26.90 -9.30 -4.68
C TRP A 26 26.77 -8.98 -3.20
N ILE A 27 25.71 -9.51 -2.61
CA ILE A 27 25.47 -9.51 -1.17
C ILE A 27 25.46 -10.97 -0.72
N ASN A 28 26.50 -11.37 0.00
CA ASN A 28 26.63 -12.71 0.55
C ASN A 28 26.20 -12.70 2.02
N TYR A 29 25.24 -13.57 2.37
CA TYR A 29 24.86 -13.85 3.76
C TYR A 29 25.25 -15.29 4.12
N GLU A 30 26.16 -15.44 5.07
CA GLU A 30 26.53 -16.74 5.66
C GLU A 30 25.96 -16.85 7.07
N GLY A 31 25.05 -17.80 7.27
CA GLY A 31 24.33 -18.01 8.54
C GLY A 31 25.15 -18.64 9.68
N GLU A 32 26.48 -18.64 9.62
CA GLU A 32 27.36 -19.04 10.73
C GLU A 32 28.33 -17.89 11.05
N LEU A 33 28.23 -17.37 12.28
CA LEU A 33 28.89 -16.17 12.81
C LEU A 33 30.41 -16.14 12.58
N GLU A 34 30.86 -15.27 11.68
CA GLU A 34 32.02 -14.40 11.93
C GLU A 34 31.66 -12.96 11.51
N ARG A 35 31.71 -12.05 12.49
CA ARG A 35 31.31 -10.64 12.38
C ARG A 35 32.04 -9.91 11.24
N VAL A 36 31.30 -9.38 10.27
CA VAL A 36 31.75 -8.29 9.39
C VAL A 36 31.92 -7.05 10.26
N SER A 37 33.16 -6.72 10.58
CA SER A 37 33.47 -5.74 11.64
C SER A 37 33.41 -4.27 11.20
N SER A 38 32.96 -3.94 9.99
CA SER A 38 32.66 -2.55 9.59
C SER A 38 32.09 -2.50 8.17
N VAL A 39 30.87 -1.98 8.01
CA VAL A 39 30.41 -1.46 6.71
C VAL A 39 30.97 -0.06 6.55
N SER A 40 31.82 0.16 5.55
CA SER A 40 32.29 1.51 5.25
C SER A 40 31.15 2.34 4.64
N LEU A 41 31.12 3.64 4.91
CA LEU A 41 30.18 4.58 4.28
C LEU A 41 30.21 4.47 2.75
N SER A 42 31.39 4.26 2.16
CA SER A 42 31.53 4.02 0.71
C SER A 42 30.81 2.75 0.23
N SER A 43 30.80 1.69 1.01
CA SER A 43 30.11 0.43 0.68
C SER A 43 28.59 0.60 0.79
N ALA A 44 28.13 1.31 1.84
CA ALA A 44 26.72 1.68 2.01
C ALA A 44 26.20 2.53 0.84
N ILE A 45 26.92 3.59 0.46
CA ILE A 45 26.55 4.45 -0.68
C ILE A 45 26.55 3.64 -1.98
N SER A 46 27.58 2.80 -2.20
CA SER A 46 27.64 1.94 -3.39
C SER A 46 26.43 1.01 -3.51
N PHE A 47 25.96 0.45 -2.39
CA PHE A 47 24.71 -0.32 -2.35
C PHE A 47 23.49 0.52 -2.72
N LEU A 48 23.33 1.69 -2.10
CA LEU A 48 22.18 2.56 -2.33
C LEU A 48 22.13 3.05 -3.79
N GLN A 49 23.28 3.21 -4.43
CA GLN A 49 23.40 3.62 -5.84
C GLN A 49 23.29 2.48 -6.84
N CYS A 50 23.40 1.21 -6.41
CA CYS A 50 23.38 0.06 -7.31
C CYS A 50 21.96 -0.23 -7.83
N ASP A 51 21.75 -0.17 -9.15
CA ASP A 51 20.44 -0.38 -9.78
C ASP A 51 19.98 -1.85 -9.79
N SER A 52 20.92 -2.80 -9.68
CA SER A 52 20.63 -4.23 -9.71
C SER A 52 21.57 -5.01 -8.79
N ILE A 53 21.02 -5.49 -7.69
CA ILE A 53 21.76 -6.26 -6.69
C ILE A 53 21.44 -7.74 -6.86
N LYS A 54 22.41 -8.60 -6.58
CA LYS A 54 22.16 -10.03 -6.44
C LYS A 54 22.45 -10.45 -5.02
N PHE A 55 21.55 -11.23 -4.44
CA PHE A 55 21.74 -11.80 -3.12
C PHE A 55 22.10 -13.27 -3.27
N SER A 56 23.22 -13.66 -2.67
CA SER A 56 23.56 -15.07 -2.47
C SER A 56 23.35 -15.39 -0.99
N LEU A 57 22.37 -16.22 -0.69
CA LEU A 57 22.07 -16.64 0.67
C LEU A 57 22.42 -18.11 0.84
N ARG A 58 23.14 -18.47 1.89
CA ARG A 58 23.31 -19.87 2.26
C ARG A 58 22.25 -20.29 3.29
N LEU A 59 21.26 -21.07 2.87
CA LEU A 59 20.14 -21.51 3.69
C LEU A 59 20.15 -23.04 3.81
N ASN A 60 20.34 -23.57 5.03
CA ASN A 60 20.41 -25.01 5.29
C ASN A 60 21.45 -25.74 4.41
N ASN A 61 22.66 -25.20 4.32
CA ASN A 61 23.76 -25.69 3.46
C ASN A 61 23.50 -25.62 1.95
N GLU A 62 22.42 -24.96 1.51
CA GLU A 62 22.14 -24.72 0.09
C GLU A 62 22.38 -23.25 -0.25
N ASP A 63 23.08 -22.99 -1.36
CA ASP A 63 23.24 -21.64 -1.89
C ASP A 63 21.99 -21.26 -2.71
N VAL A 64 21.37 -20.13 -2.35
CA VAL A 64 20.18 -19.59 -2.97
C VAL A 64 20.52 -18.23 -3.55
N LEU A 65 20.46 -18.13 -4.88
CA LEU A 65 20.60 -16.87 -5.60
C LEU A 65 19.23 -16.21 -5.74
N ILE A 66 19.12 -14.96 -5.30
CA ILE A 66 17.92 -14.13 -5.40
C ILE A 66 18.25 -12.90 -6.24
N GLU A 67 17.49 -12.73 -7.32
CA GLU A 67 17.64 -11.62 -8.26
C GLU A 67 16.35 -10.79 -8.31
N LYS A 68 16.37 -9.66 -9.04
CA LYS A 68 15.20 -8.78 -9.19
C LYS A 68 13.95 -9.48 -9.75
N LYS A 69 14.11 -10.59 -10.47
CA LYS A 69 13.00 -11.42 -10.96
C LYS A 69 12.25 -12.12 -9.82
N ASP A 70 12.92 -12.37 -8.70
CA ASP A 70 12.39 -12.98 -7.48
C ASP A 70 11.78 -11.89 -6.57
N LYS A 71 10.86 -11.11 -7.15
CA LYS A 71 10.43 -9.78 -6.67
C LYS A 71 10.15 -9.70 -5.17
N GLU A 72 9.40 -10.66 -4.62
CA GLU A 72 9.01 -10.66 -3.20
C GLU A 72 10.21 -10.82 -2.26
N CYS A 73 11.09 -11.81 -2.52
CA CYS A 73 12.29 -12.02 -1.71
C CYS A 73 13.29 -10.87 -1.91
N TYR A 74 13.44 -10.42 -3.15
CA TYR A 74 14.29 -9.29 -3.49
C TYR A 74 13.85 -8.02 -2.74
N PHE A 75 12.55 -7.75 -2.67
CA PHE A 75 11.99 -6.64 -1.92
C PHE A 75 12.33 -6.75 -0.43
N VAL A 76 12.02 -7.88 0.20
CA VAL A 76 12.28 -8.09 1.65
C VAL A 76 13.76 -7.89 2.00
N LEU A 77 14.68 -8.43 1.20
CA LEU A 77 16.12 -8.30 1.48
C LEU A 77 16.63 -6.88 1.30
N ASN A 78 16.18 -6.17 0.26
CA ASN A 78 16.52 -4.77 0.10
C ASN A 78 15.96 -3.91 1.23
N VAL A 79 14.74 -4.19 1.69
CA VAL A 79 14.12 -3.51 2.83
C VAL A 79 14.95 -3.70 4.09
N LEU A 80 15.26 -4.96 4.44
CA LEU A 80 16.07 -5.28 5.61
C LEU A 80 17.40 -4.54 5.57
N LEU A 81 18.04 -4.50 4.41
CA LEU A 81 19.34 -3.85 4.25
C LEU A 81 19.27 -2.33 4.32
N VAL A 82 18.26 -1.72 3.69
CA VAL A 82 18.00 -0.27 3.79
C VAL A 82 17.72 0.12 5.24
N GLU A 83 16.98 -0.70 5.98
CA GLU A 83 16.70 -0.49 7.39
C GLU A 83 17.97 -0.58 8.24
N SER A 84 18.77 -1.64 8.06
CA SER A 84 20.02 -1.77 8.81
C SER A 84 21.01 -0.65 8.52
N LEU A 85 21.03 -0.14 7.28
CA LEU A 85 21.83 1.05 6.93
C LEU A 85 21.27 2.29 7.61
N TYR A 86 19.95 2.49 7.59
CA TYR A 86 19.32 3.60 8.30
C TYR A 86 19.70 3.60 9.78
N GLU A 87 19.51 2.48 10.49
CA GLU A 87 19.88 2.36 11.91
C GLU A 87 21.36 2.64 12.17
N LEU A 88 22.26 2.20 11.30
CA LEU A 88 23.70 2.44 11.42
C LEU A 88 24.05 3.94 11.34
N PHE A 89 23.37 4.68 10.46
CA PHE A 89 23.63 6.11 10.26
C PHE A 89 22.76 7.01 11.13
N TYR A 90 21.60 6.54 11.59
CA TYR A 90 20.67 7.26 12.44
C TYR A 90 21.28 7.49 13.82
N GLY A 91 21.64 8.73 14.12
CA GLY A 91 22.34 9.12 15.35
C GLY A 91 23.85 9.28 15.19
N SER A 92 24.42 8.95 14.04
CA SER A 92 25.76 9.42 13.68
C SER A 92 25.70 10.91 13.32
N THR A 93 26.76 11.68 13.61
CA THR A 93 26.88 13.09 13.20
C THR A 93 27.15 13.24 11.69
N ILE A 94 26.93 12.17 10.92
CA ILE A 94 27.16 12.14 9.49
C ILE A 94 25.93 12.76 8.83
N GLU A 95 25.90 14.09 8.78
CA GLU A 95 25.05 14.84 7.86
C GLU A 95 25.64 14.71 6.45
N ASP A 96 25.50 13.53 5.84
CA ASP A 96 25.93 13.30 4.47
C ASP A 96 24.73 13.41 3.53
N GLU A 97 24.62 14.54 2.86
CA GLU A 97 23.60 14.81 1.83
C GLU A 97 23.59 13.71 0.74
N LEU A 98 24.74 13.12 0.44
CA LEU A 98 24.86 12.03 -0.54
C LEU A 98 24.19 10.73 -0.04
N PHE A 99 24.23 10.47 1.27
CA PHE A 99 23.53 9.33 1.86
C PHE A 99 22.02 9.53 1.77
N GLU A 100 21.51 10.70 2.15
CA GLU A 100 20.07 11.03 2.09
C GLU A 100 19.51 10.95 0.67
N GLU A 101 20.23 11.46 -0.32
CA GLU A 101 19.86 11.36 -1.74
C GLU A 101 19.82 9.89 -2.20
N SER A 102 20.87 9.13 -1.90
CA SER A 102 20.98 7.73 -2.31
C SER A 102 19.94 6.84 -1.60
N TYR A 103 19.68 7.10 -0.32
CA TYR A 103 18.64 6.45 0.47
C TYR A 103 17.26 6.73 -0.14
N SER A 104 16.97 7.99 -0.45
CA SER A 104 15.72 8.40 -1.10
C SER A 104 15.51 7.72 -2.45
N LYS A 105 16.57 7.64 -3.28
CA LYS A 105 16.54 6.90 -4.57
C LYS A 105 16.19 5.43 -4.34
N LYS A 106 16.82 4.77 -3.37
CA LYS A 106 16.55 3.36 -3.06
C LYS A 106 15.13 3.12 -2.55
N ILE A 107 14.62 4.00 -1.69
CA ILE A 107 13.21 3.97 -1.23
C ILE A 107 12.24 4.13 -2.42
N GLN A 108 12.57 4.99 -3.40
CA GLN A 108 11.76 5.13 -4.61
C GLN A 108 11.77 3.85 -5.47
N GLU A 109 12.91 3.19 -5.62
CA GLU A 109 12.99 1.90 -6.32
C GLU A 109 12.14 0.83 -5.63
N LEU A 110 12.20 0.74 -4.30
CA LEU A 110 11.36 -0.14 -3.51
C LEU A 110 9.88 0.20 -3.67
N PHE A 111 9.52 1.48 -3.69
CA PHE A 111 8.14 1.90 -3.95
C PHE A 111 7.64 1.46 -5.34
N LEU A 112 8.48 1.55 -6.37
CA LEU A 112 8.11 1.08 -7.71
C LEU A 112 7.87 -0.44 -7.71
N LEU A 113 8.76 -1.20 -7.08
CA LEU A 113 8.61 -2.66 -6.96
C LEU A 113 7.36 -3.03 -6.14
N TRP A 114 7.09 -2.30 -5.05
CA TRP A 114 5.91 -2.46 -4.22
C TRP A 114 4.61 -2.34 -5.04
N ASN A 115 4.57 -1.44 -6.01
CA ASN A 115 3.41 -1.23 -6.88
C ASN A 115 3.15 -2.35 -7.88
N GLU A 116 4.13 -3.22 -8.09
CA GLU A 116 3.98 -4.41 -8.94
C GLU A 116 3.33 -5.58 -8.19
N PHE A 117 3.19 -5.50 -6.86
CA PHE A 117 2.58 -6.54 -6.05
C PHE A 117 1.06 -6.46 -6.03
N SER A 118 0.41 -7.63 -6.11
CA SER A 118 -1.02 -7.74 -5.81
C SER A 118 -1.32 -7.35 -4.36
N VAL A 119 -2.54 -6.89 -4.09
CA VAL A 119 -3.01 -6.55 -2.73
C VAL A 119 -2.74 -7.69 -1.74
N LYS A 120 -3.04 -8.93 -2.13
CA LYS A 120 -2.80 -10.12 -1.29
C LYS A 120 -1.33 -10.33 -0.92
N ILE A 121 -0.39 -9.98 -1.81
CA ILE A 121 1.05 -10.06 -1.52
C ILE A 121 1.44 -8.91 -0.59
N LYS A 122 0.96 -7.69 -0.85
CA LYS A 122 1.21 -6.52 -0.01
C LYS A 122 0.73 -6.75 1.43
N ASP A 123 -0.47 -7.30 1.63
CA ASP A 123 -1.00 -7.62 2.96
C ASP A 123 -0.08 -8.58 3.72
N LYS A 124 0.45 -9.61 3.04
CA LYS A 124 1.40 -10.55 3.64
C LYS A 124 2.73 -9.88 4.00
N LEU A 125 3.23 -9.00 3.13
CA LEU A 125 4.47 -8.27 3.37
C LEU A 125 4.30 -7.26 4.53
N ILE A 126 3.18 -6.53 4.59
CA ILE A 126 2.84 -5.64 5.71
C ILE A 126 2.84 -6.44 7.00
N GLN A 127 2.09 -7.56 7.07
CA GLN A 127 2.06 -8.39 8.27
C GLN A 127 3.46 -8.87 8.68
N TYR A 128 4.25 -9.33 7.70
CA TYR A 128 5.63 -9.76 7.94
C TYR A 128 6.51 -8.64 8.51
N PHE A 129 6.38 -7.41 8.02
CA PHE A 129 7.13 -6.28 8.56
C PHE A 129 6.57 -5.80 9.90
N GLU A 130 5.26 -5.83 10.13
CA GLU A 130 4.69 -5.52 11.44
C GLU A 130 5.20 -6.48 12.52
N ASP A 131 5.37 -7.76 12.18
CA ASP A 131 5.84 -8.79 13.09
C ASP A 131 7.36 -8.69 13.37
N HIS A 132 8.14 -8.00 12.52
CA HIS A 132 9.61 -8.11 12.54
C HIS A 132 10.42 -6.80 12.37
N ILE A 133 9.85 -5.73 11.80
CA ILE A 133 10.53 -4.47 11.46
C ILE A 133 9.58 -3.26 11.68
N ILE A 134 9.70 -2.63 12.84
CA ILE A 134 8.80 -1.53 13.25
C ILE A 134 8.94 -0.31 12.34
N GLU A 135 10.15 0.12 12.00
CA GLU A 135 10.38 1.35 11.22
C GLU A 135 9.90 1.20 9.76
N PHE A 136 10.17 0.06 9.11
CA PHE A 136 9.69 -0.16 7.75
C PHE A 136 8.16 -0.22 7.62
N THR A 137 7.45 -0.52 8.72
CA THR A 137 5.98 -0.41 8.78
C THR A 137 5.49 1.02 8.49
N GLN A 138 6.28 2.04 8.84
CA GLN A 138 5.98 3.43 8.51
C GLN A 138 6.11 3.70 7.00
N TYR A 139 7.12 3.11 6.36
CA TYR A 139 7.33 3.23 4.91
C TYR A 139 6.24 2.52 4.11
N THR A 140 5.84 1.30 4.48
CA THR A 140 4.72 0.60 3.82
C THR A 140 3.41 1.40 3.97
N THR A 141 3.12 1.92 5.15
CA THR A 141 1.99 2.84 5.37
C THR A 141 2.06 4.08 4.47
N ARG A 142 3.26 4.65 4.30
CA ARG A 142 3.49 5.78 3.39
C ARG A 142 3.30 5.38 1.92
N PHE A 143 3.80 4.24 1.49
CA PHE A 143 3.61 3.72 0.13
C PHE A 143 2.14 3.53 -0.20
N GLU A 144 1.38 2.89 0.70
CA GLU A 144 -0.06 2.69 0.56
C GLU A 144 -0.81 4.03 0.51
N ARG A 145 -0.41 5.01 1.33
CA ARG A 145 -0.97 6.36 1.28
C ARG A 145 -0.69 7.05 -0.05
N ILE A 146 0.52 6.95 -0.60
CA ILE A 146 0.87 7.55 -1.90
C ILE A 146 0.02 6.91 -3.01
N ASN A 147 -0.12 5.57 -3.00
CA ASN A 147 -0.95 4.86 -3.96
C ASN A 147 -2.42 5.25 -3.88
N ARG A 148 -2.99 5.28 -2.67
CA ARG A 148 -4.36 5.73 -2.46
C ARG A 148 -4.56 7.17 -2.95
N ASN A 149 -3.58 8.05 -2.72
CA ASN A 149 -3.63 9.42 -3.23
C ASN A 149 -3.56 9.49 -4.75
N LYS A 150 -2.69 8.71 -5.39
CA LYS A 150 -2.60 8.62 -6.86
C LYS A 150 -3.93 8.20 -7.46
N VAL A 151 -4.50 7.12 -6.93
CA VAL A 151 -5.80 6.59 -7.36
C VAL A 151 -6.93 7.61 -7.12
N ASN A 152 -6.92 8.32 -5.99
CA ASN A 152 -7.87 9.40 -5.73
C ASN A 152 -7.71 10.59 -6.72
N LEU A 153 -6.50 10.91 -7.15
CA LEU A 153 -6.23 11.95 -8.15
C LEU A 153 -6.77 11.53 -9.52
N GLU A 154 -6.49 10.30 -9.95
CA GLU A 154 -7.02 9.74 -11.21
C GLU A 154 -8.56 9.78 -11.21
N LEU A 155 -9.19 9.34 -10.12
CA LEU A 155 -10.64 9.40 -9.97
C LEU A 155 -11.18 10.84 -9.93
N SER A 156 -10.46 11.76 -9.31
CA SER A 156 -10.83 13.20 -9.31
C SER A 156 -10.79 13.76 -10.73
N SER A 157 -9.77 13.43 -11.51
CA SER A 157 -9.67 13.82 -12.92
C SER A 157 -10.81 13.24 -13.75
N ALA A 158 -11.15 11.95 -13.56
CA ALA A 158 -12.29 11.33 -14.25
C ALA A 158 -13.63 11.99 -13.89
N LEU A 159 -13.83 12.35 -12.62
CA LEU A 159 -15.02 13.11 -12.19
C LEU A 159 -15.08 14.51 -12.81
N LEU A 160 -13.95 15.21 -12.91
CA LEU A 160 -13.90 16.52 -13.57
C LEU A 160 -14.28 16.40 -15.04
N GLU A 161 -13.71 15.44 -15.75
CA GLU A 161 -14.05 15.16 -17.15
C GLU A 161 -15.55 14.79 -17.30
N PHE A 162 -16.08 13.98 -16.39
CA PHE A 162 -17.50 13.62 -16.35
C PHE A 162 -18.40 14.86 -16.21
N ILE A 163 -18.02 15.80 -15.35
CA ILE A 163 -18.72 17.07 -15.14
C ILE A 163 -18.64 17.97 -16.38
N GLU A 164 -17.43 18.18 -16.91
CA GLU A 164 -17.16 19.06 -18.05
C GLU A 164 -17.94 18.62 -19.29
N ASN A 165 -17.98 17.30 -19.53
CA ASN A 165 -18.70 16.70 -20.65
C ASN A 165 -20.20 16.53 -20.38
N LYS A 166 -20.71 16.98 -19.22
CA LYS A 166 -22.12 16.84 -18.81
C LYS A 166 -22.61 15.38 -18.94
N LYS A 167 -21.73 14.41 -18.66
CA LYS A 167 -22.08 12.98 -18.66
C LYS A 167 -23.19 12.73 -17.63
N LYS A 168 -23.99 11.70 -17.88
CA LYS A 168 -25.03 11.22 -16.97
C LYS A 168 -24.58 9.89 -16.37
N PHE A 169 -25.02 9.62 -15.15
CA PHE A 169 -24.79 8.31 -14.57
C PHE A 169 -25.52 7.24 -15.41
N PRO A 170 -25.03 5.99 -15.41
CA PRO A 170 -25.71 4.88 -16.09
C PRO A 170 -27.18 4.79 -15.70
N SER A 171 -28.05 4.44 -16.65
CA SER A 171 -29.53 4.42 -16.46
C SER A 171 -30.02 3.47 -15.36
N LYS A 172 -29.19 2.51 -14.95
CA LYS A 172 -29.46 1.66 -13.77
C LYS A 172 -29.55 2.48 -12.47
N LEU A 173 -28.89 3.64 -12.41
CA LEU A 173 -29.05 4.64 -11.37
C LEU A 173 -30.06 5.68 -11.85
N ASN A 174 -31.31 5.55 -11.40
CA ASN A 174 -32.41 6.45 -11.77
C ASN A 174 -33.01 7.13 -10.53
N GLU A 175 -33.98 8.02 -10.73
CA GLU A 175 -34.64 8.80 -9.67
C GLU A 175 -35.34 7.94 -8.60
N PHE A 176 -35.69 6.70 -8.92
CA PHE A 176 -36.29 5.75 -7.97
C PHE A 176 -35.24 4.93 -7.21
N SER A 177 -33.98 4.97 -7.64
CA SER A 177 -32.90 4.24 -6.99
C SER A 177 -32.56 4.90 -5.65
N ARG A 178 -32.53 4.08 -4.59
CA ARG A 178 -32.08 4.49 -3.26
C ARG A 178 -30.62 4.12 -3.10
N ILE A 179 -29.77 5.12 -3.10
CA ILE A 179 -28.32 4.94 -3.14
C ILE A 179 -27.72 5.19 -1.76
N ALA A 180 -26.83 4.30 -1.33
CA ALA A 180 -25.87 4.59 -0.29
C ALA A 180 -24.51 4.93 -0.91
N ILE A 181 -23.75 5.80 -0.25
CA ILE A 181 -22.36 6.07 -0.63
C ILE A 181 -21.42 5.59 0.47
N TYR A 182 -20.54 4.64 0.15
CA TYR A 182 -19.45 4.24 1.04
C TYR A 182 -18.28 5.22 0.88
N GLY A 183 -17.90 5.87 1.98
CA GLY A 183 -16.92 6.94 2.07
C GLY A 183 -17.58 8.32 2.09
N ALA A 184 -17.55 8.98 3.25
CA ALA A 184 -18.05 10.34 3.47
C ALA A 184 -16.94 11.42 3.28
N GLY A 185 -15.85 11.05 2.61
CA GLY A 185 -14.77 11.96 2.24
C GLY A 185 -15.11 12.88 1.06
N LYS A 186 -14.13 13.65 0.58
CA LYS A 186 -14.32 14.64 -0.50
C LYS A 186 -14.95 14.05 -1.77
N LEU A 187 -14.46 12.89 -2.22
CA LEU A 187 -14.98 12.21 -3.42
C LEU A 187 -16.42 11.73 -3.23
N GLY A 188 -16.76 11.20 -2.05
CA GLY A 188 -18.13 10.84 -1.68
C GLY A 188 -19.08 12.03 -1.71
N VAL A 189 -18.67 13.15 -1.12
CA VAL A 189 -19.46 14.40 -1.11
C VAL A 189 -19.66 14.95 -2.52
N ILE A 190 -18.62 14.97 -3.37
CA ILE A 190 -18.74 15.38 -4.77
C ILE A 190 -19.75 14.48 -5.50
N THR A 191 -19.60 13.15 -5.35
CA THR A 191 -20.49 12.15 -5.96
C THR A 191 -21.94 12.36 -5.53
N TYR A 192 -22.19 12.60 -4.24
CA TYR A 192 -23.51 12.94 -3.71
C TYR A 192 -24.13 14.14 -4.41
N HIS A 193 -23.38 15.24 -4.56
CA HIS A 193 -23.89 16.42 -5.25
C HIS A 193 -24.19 16.16 -6.73
N LEU A 194 -23.37 15.34 -7.41
CA LEU A 194 -23.60 14.96 -8.80
C LEU A 194 -24.87 14.11 -8.96
N LEU A 195 -25.07 13.11 -8.10
CA LEU A 195 -26.27 12.27 -8.09
C LEU A 195 -27.51 13.12 -7.81
N LYS A 196 -27.47 13.96 -6.77
CA LYS A 196 -28.57 14.86 -6.39
C LYS A 196 -28.93 15.83 -7.51
N LYS A 197 -27.93 16.38 -8.23
CA LYS A 197 -28.15 17.26 -9.39
C LYS A 197 -28.86 16.54 -10.55
N GLN A 198 -28.68 15.22 -10.65
CA GLN A 198 -29.38 14.37 -11.62
C GLN A 198 -30.71 13.80 -11.09
N GLY A 199 -31.17 14.23 -9.91
CA GLY A 199 -32.41 13.75 -9.29
C GLY A 199 -32.33 12.36 -8.67
N ILE A 200 -31.12 11.80 -8.54
CA ILE A 200 -30.91 10.46 -7.95
C ILE A 200 -30.88 10.59 -6.42
N ASN A 201 -31.65 9.73 -5.75
CA ASN A 201 -31.84 9.80 -4.30
C ASN A 201 -30.73 9.09 -3.53
N VAL A 202 -29.91 9.87 -2.81
CA VAL A 202 -28.91 9.33 -1.87
C VAL A 202 -29.48 9.33 -0.47
N VAL A 203 -29.75 8.14 0.07
CA VAL A 203 -30.47 7.97 1.34
C VAL A 203 -29.56 7.98 2.56
N ASN A 204 -28.29 7.58 2.42
CA ASN A 204 -27.30 7.62 3.49
C ASN A 204 -25.86 7.54 2.95
N PHE A 205 -24.92 7.77 3.87
CA PHE A 205 -23.51 7.45 3.70
C PHE A 205 -23.12 6.31 4.65
N ILE A 206 -22.06 5.59 4.29
CA ILE A 206 -21.40 4.59 5.14
C ILE A 206 -19.94 5.00 5.31
N ASP A 207 -19.51 5.30 6.54
CA ASP A 207 -18.12 5.66 6.83
C ASP A 207 -17.78 5.39 8.30
N ASN A 208 -16.83 4.49 8.55
CA ASN A 208 -16.40 4.10 9.89
C ASN A 208 -15.55 5.18 10.60
N PHE A 209 -15.04 6.18 9.86
CA PHE A 209 -14.12 7.19 10.36
C PHE A 209 -14.69 8.61 10.23
N ALA A 210 -15.97 8.76 9.85
CA ALA A 210 -16.60 10.06 9.75
C ALA A 210 -16.68 10.75 11.11
N LYS A 211 -16.27 12.04 11.14
CA LYS A 211 -16.37 12.88 12.33
C LYS A 211 -17.79 13.45 12.55
N SER A 212 -18.58 13.52 11.48
CA SER A 212 -19.97 13.99 11.51
C SER A 212 -20.93 12.80 11.45
N LYS A 213 -22.14 12.98 11.97
CA LYS A 213 -23.24 12.00 11.85
C LYS A 213 -24.08 12.19 10.59
N ALA A 214 -23.87 13.27 9.84
CA ALA A 214 -24.59 13.57 8.60
C ALA A 214 -23.80 14.48 7.66
N ILE A 215 -24.11 14.42 6.37
CA ILE A 215 -23.77 15.41 5.34
C ILE A 215 -25.07 16.08 4.91
N GLU A 216 -25.18 17.40 5.13
CA GLU A 216 -26.44 18.15 5.02
C GLU A 216 -27.53 17.56 5.92
N SER A 217 -28.42 16.73 5.36
CA SER A 217 -29.49 16.02 6.09
C SER A 217 -29.44 14.52 5.83
N THR A 218 -28.42 14.04 5.13
CA THR A 218 -28.22 12.63 4.79
C THR A 218 -27.38 11.97 5.89
N PRO A 219 -27.92 10.97 6.61
CA PRO A 219 -27.22 10.35 7.74
C PRO A 219 -25.98 9.58 7.29
N ILE A 220 -24.97 9.53 8.16
CA ILE A 220 -23.79 8.69 8.02
C ILE A 220 -23.88 7.56 9.05
N TYR A 221 -23.74 6.33 8.59
CA TYR A 221 -23.68 5.13 9.42
C TYR A 221 -22.28 4.52 9.38
N THR A 222 -21.92 3.79 10.44
CA THR A 222 -20.86 2.79 10.32
C THR A 222 -21.38 1.60 9.50
N LEU A 223 -20.49 0.73 9.02
CA LEU A 223 -20.94 -0.49 8.34
C LEU A 223 -21.69 -1.44 9.30
N ASP A 224 -21.43 -1.37 10.61
CA ASP A 224 -22.12 -2.17 11.63
C ASP A 224 -23.55 -1.65 11.91
N ASP A 225 -23.73 -0.33 11.90
CA ASP A 225 -25.02 0.32 12.20
C ASP A 225 -25.89 0.57 10.95
N PHE A 226 -25.43 0.12 9.79
CA PHE A 226 -26.04 0.44 8.50
C PHE A 226 -27.41 -0.23 8.29
N PRO A 227 -28.50 0.53 8.04
CA PRO A 227 -29.83 -0.03 7.86
C PRO A 227 -30.04 -0.58 6.44
N VAL A 228 -29.74 -1.87 6.26
CA VAL A 228 -29.76 -2.61 4.98
C VAL A 228 -31.06 -2.49 4.18
N GLY A 229 -32.23 -2.35 4.83
CA GLY A 229 -33.54 -2.47 4.18
C GLY A 229 -33.96 -1.36 3.21
N ASN A 230 -33.16 -0.30 3.04
CA ASN A 230 -33.58 0.91 2.31
C ASN A 230 -32.66 1.32 1.15
N VAL A 231 -31.81 0.42 0.67
CA VAL A 231 -30.78 0.74 -0.32
C VAL A 231 -30.78 -0.30 -1.43
N ASP A 232 -30.78 0.18 -2.67
CA ASP A 232 -30.76 -0.66 -3.87
C ASP A 232 -29.31 -0.87 -4.36
N PHE A 233 -28.45 0.15 -4.21
CA PHE A 233 -27.04 0.09 -4.57
C PHE A 233 -26.16 0.84 -3.58
N ILE A 234 -24.94 0.35 -3.38
CA ILE A 234 -23.88 1.06 -2.65
C ILE A 234 -22.79 1.49 -3.62
N ILE A 235 -22.58 2.80 -3.74
CA ILE A 235 -21.47 3.36 -4.50
C ILE A 235 -20.25 3.48 -3.59
N VAL A 236 -19.17 2.81 -3.94
CA VAL A 236 -17.93 2.80 -3.16
C VAL A 236 -16.95 3.81 -3.72
N THR A 237 -16.62 4.84 -2.93
CA THR A 237 -15.69 5.91 -3.36
C THR A 237 -14.21 5.65 -3.05
N PRO A 238 -13.82 4.92 -1.98
CA PRO A 238 -12.43 4.49 -1.79
C PRO A 238 -12.10 3.33 -2.73
N ILE A 239 -11.88 3.63 -4.02
CA ILE A 239 -11.68 2.60 -5.06
C ILE A 239 -10.41 1.77 -4.84
N TYR A 240 -9.39 2.31 -4.15
CA TYR A 240 -8.19 1.56 -3.77
C TYR A 240 -8.52 0.33 -2.91
N ASP A 241 -9.51 0.47 -2.03
CA ASP A 241 -9.94 -0.55 -1.07
C ASP A 241 -11.24 -1.23 -1.53
N PHE A 242 -11.61 -1.11 -2.81
CA PHE A 242 -12.92 -1.53 -3.33
C PHE A 242 -13.22 -3.01 -3.04
N ASP A 243 -12.32 -3.92 -3.40
CA ASP A 243 -12.55 -5.37 -3.26
C ASP A 243 -12.77 -5.76 -1.79
N LYS A 244 -11.99 -5.17 -0.89
CA LYS A 244 -12.10 -5.38 0.56
C LYS A 244 -13.43 -4.85 1.10
N ILE A 245 -13.81 -3.63 0.69
CA ILE A 245 -15.07 -2.99 1.11
C ILE A 245 -16.27 -3.78 0.55
N SER A 246 -16.23 -4.14 -0.73
CA SER A 246 -17.28 -4.91 -1.40
C SER A 246 -17.48 -6.26 -0.74
N SER A 247 -16.39 -6.98 -0.43
CA SER A 247 -16.46 -8.26 0.28
C SER A 247 -17.08 -8.09 1.68
N ALA A 248 -16.65 -7.09 2.45
CA ALA A 248 -17.19 -6.83 3.79
C ALA A 248 -18.68 -6.45 3.77
N ILE A 249 -19.15 -5.77 2.72
CA ILE A 249 -20.56 -5.48 2.49
C ILE A 249 -21.31 -6.77 2.15
N ALA A 250 -20.80 -7.56 1.20
CA ALA A 250 -21.42 -8.80 0.71
C ALA A 250 -21.59 -9.86 1.80
N GLU A 251 -20.68 -9.90 2.78
CA GLU A 251 -20.78 -10.78 3.96
C GLU A 251 -21.98 -10.46 4.86
N ARG A 252 -22.48 -9.22 4.82
CA ARG A 252 -23.52 -8.72 5.72
C ARG A 252 -24.86 -8.53 5.04
N ASN A 253 -24.85 -8.29 3.74
CA ASN A 253 -26.03 -7.99 2.94
C ASN A 253 -25.82 -8.37 1.48
N SER A 254 -26.92 -8.55 0.74
CA SER A 254 -26.88 -8.87 -0.69
C SER A 254 -27.03 -7.63 -1.58
N ILE A 255 -26.66 -6.44 -1.08
CA ILE A 255 -26.81 -5.21 -1.85
C ILE A 255 -25.70 -5.12 -2.89
N GLU A 256 -26.03 -4.73 -4.12
CA GLU A 256 -25.06 -4.53 -5.19
C GLU A 256 -24.12 -3.36 -4.86
N THR A 257 -22.81 -3.63 -4.87
CA THR A 257 -21.77 -2.60 -4.75
C THR A 257 -21.21 -2.23 -6.11
N ILE A 258 -21.08 -0.93 -6.39
CA ILE A 258 -20.50 -0.42 -7.64
C ILE A 258 -19.36 0.52 -7.28
N SER A 259 -18.20 0.38 -7.94
CA SER A 259 -17.10 1.33 -7.72
C SER A 259 -17.44 2.67 -8.35
N LEU A 260 -17.00 3.77 -7.75
CA LEU A 260 -17.18 5.08 -8.36
C LEU A 260 -16.43 5.18 -9.70
N SER A 261 -15.29 4.49 -9.83
CA SER A 261 -14.51 4.43 -11.07
C SER A 261 -15.36 3.90 -12.23
N ASP A 262 -16.09 2.81 -12.04
CA ASP A 262 -16.93 2.19 -13.09
C ASP A 262 -18.12 3.07 -13.50
N LEU A 263 -18.54 4.00 -12.63
CA LEU A 263 -19.65 4.91 -12.91
C LEU A 263 -19.24 6.13 -13.73
N VAL A 264 -17.95 6.49 -13.69
CA VAL A 264 -17.44 7.74 -14.28
C VAL A 264 -16.49 7.52 -15.46
N SER A 265 -16.03 6.28 -15.66
CA SER A 265 -15.31 5.83 -16.86
C SER A 265 -16.14 6.05 -18.12
#